data_AF-D8UI63-F1
#
_entry.id   AF-D8UI63-F1
#
_cell.length_a   1.000
_cell.length_b   1.000
_cell.length_c   1.000
_cell.angle_alpha   90.00
_cell.angle_beta   90.00
_cell.angle_gamma   90.00
#
_symmetry.space_group_name_H-M   'P 1'
#
loop_
_entity.id
_entity.type
_entity.pdbx_description
1 polymer ?
#
loop_
_entity_poly.entity_id
_entity_poly.type
_entity_poly.pdbx_seq_one_letter_code
_entity_poly.pdbx_strand_id
1 'polypeptide(L)' 'SYLFNLNNEWVVDAKFRGNKLRCANHSEEPVAKAKVLLVDGESRIAILADKNLAPGTEITYDYRY' A
#
# COMPACT_ATOMS: atom_id res chain seq x y z
N SER A 1 4.99 1.35 -10.56
CA SER A 1 4.65 -0.08 -10.69
C SER A 1 3.60 -0.42 -9.66
N TYR A 2 2.71 -1.39 -9.95
CA TYR A 2 1.65 -1.83 -9.03
C TYR A 2 1.98 -3.16 -8.34
N LEU A 3 3.26 -3.52 -8.35
CA LEU A 3 3.79 -4.76 -7.79
C LEU A 3 4.17 -4.51 -6.34
N PHE A 4 3.64 -5.32 -5.43
CA PHE A 4 4.04 -5.33 -4.04
C PHE A 4 4.53 -6.73 -3.66
N ASN A 5 5.75 -6.80 -3.15
CA ASN A 5 6.30 -8.05 -2.66
C ASN A 5 5.61 -8.43 -1.35
N LEU A 6 4.95 -9.59 -1.34
CA LEU A 6 4.29 -10.14 -0.15
C LEU A 6 5.28 -10.97 0.68
N ASN A 7 6.11 -11.75 -0.02
CA ASN A 7 7.21 -12.56 0.51
C ASN A 7 8.19 -12.88 -0.64
N ASN A 8 9.20 -13.75 -0.41
CA ASN A 8 10.21 -14.10 -1.42
C ASN A 8 9.65 -14.89 -2.62
N GLU A 9 8.44 -15.43 -2.52
CA GLU A 9 7.83 -16.30 -3.54
C GLU A 9 6.63 -15.64 -4.24
N TRP A 10 5.97 -14.69 -3.59
CA TRP A 10 4.67 -14.16 -4.01
C TRP A 10 4.68 -12.63 -4.08
N VAL A 11 4.13 -12.14 -5.20
CA VAL A 11 3.97 -10.70 -5.50
C VAL A 11 2.49 -10.42 -5.77
N VAL A 12 1.97 -9.35 -5.18
CA VAL A 12 0.63 -8.83 -5.46
C VAL A 12 0.73 -7.83 -6.61
N ASP A 13 0.06 -8.14 -7.73
CA ASP A 13 -0.06 -7.24 -8.88
C ASP A 13 -1.46 -6.63 -8.96
N ALA A 14 -1.55 -5.31 -8.73
CA ALA A 14 -2.81 -4.57 -8.85
C ALA A 14 -3.06 -3.98 -10.27
N LYS A 15 -2.34 -4.44 -11.30
CA LYS A 15 -2.46 -3.93 -12.68
C LYS A 15 -3.84 -4.18 -13.30
N PHE A 16 -4.34 -5.41 -13.21
CA PHE A 16 -5.59 -5.83 -13.86
C PHE A 16 -6.80 -5.87 -12.92
N ARG A 17 -6.58 -6.12 -11.63
CA ARG A 17 -7.62 -6.14 -10.59
C ARG A 17 -7.05 -5.50 -9.32
N GLY A 18 -7.81 -4.60 -8.70
CA GLY A 18 -7.37 -3.87 -7.51
C GLY A 18 -8.53 -3.09 -6.88
N ASN A 19 -8.25 -2.41 -5.77
CA ASN A 19 -9.22 -1.57 -5.07
C ASN A 19 -8.92 -0.07 -5.31
N LYS A 20 -9.66 0.83 -4.66
CA LYS A 20 -9.49 2.29 -4.76
C LYS A 20 -8.09 2.76 -4.34
N LEU A 21 -7.40 2.04 -3.45
CA LEU A 21 -6.05 2.41 -2.99
C LEU A 21 -5.00 2.29 -4.10
N ARG A 22 -5.31 1.65 -5.23
CA ARG A 22 -4.41 1.63 -6.40
C ARG A 22 -4.09 3.03 -6.95
N CYS A 23 -4.94 4.01 -6.65
CA CYS A 23 -4.75 5.39 -7.10
C CYS A 23 -3.90 6.22 -6.13
N ALA A 24 -3.51 5.68 -4.97
CA ALA A 24 -2.62 6.37 -4.05
C ALA A 24 -1.23 6.47 -4.67
N ASN A 25 -0.68 7.68 -4.69
CA ASN A 25 0.56 7.98 -5.40
C ASN A 25 1.82 7.72 -4.54
N HIS A 26 2.96 7.71 -5.23
CA HIS A 26 4.28 7.68 -4.59
C HIS A 26 4.66 9.04 -4.00
N SER A 27 5.32 9.05 -2.84
CA SER A 27 6.03 10.20 -2.30
C SER A 27 7.26 9.75 -1.49
N GLU A 28 8.33 10.52 -1.51
CA GLU A 28 9.52 10.33 -0.66
C GLU A 28 9.24 10.70 0.81
N GLU A 29 8.25 11.56 1.05
CA GLU A 29 7.74 11.92 2.38
C GLU A 29 6.26 11.55 2.51
N PRO A 30 5.93 10.24 2.52
CA PRO A 30 4.55 9.80 2.45
C PRO A 30 3.76 10.10 3.74
N VAL A 31 2.44 10.19 3.60
CA VAL A 31 1.53 10.30 4.75
C VAL A 31 1.05 8.95 5.28
N ALA A 32 1.24 7.88 4.50
CA ALA A 32 0.87 6.51 4.84
C ALA A 32 1.99 5.52 4.52
N LYS A 33 2.00 4.38 5.23
CA LYS A 33 2.93 3.27 5.02
C LYS A 33 2.21 2.00 4.63
N ALA A 34 2.82 1.24 3.73
CA ALA A 34 2.42 -0.11 3.40
C ALA A 34 3.01 -1.10 4.42
N LYS A 35 2.20 -2.02 4.93
CA LYS A 35 2.62 -3.10 5.82
C LYS A 35 1.96 -4.41 5.41
N VAL A 36 2.74 -5.48 5.35
CA VAL A 36 2.20 -6.83 5.16
C VAL A 36 1.72 -7.34 6.52
N LEU A 37 0.47 -7.75 6.58
CA LEU A 37 -0.20 -8.29 7.77
C LEU A 37 -0.70 -9.70 7.48
N LEU A 38 -0.64 -10.58 8.48
CA LEU A 38 -1.30 -11.88 8.42
C LEU A 38 -2.72 -11.73 8.96
N VAL A 39 -3.73 -11.96 8.12
CA VAL A 39 -5.15 -11.87 8.47
C VAL A 39 -5.81 -13.19 8.11
N ASP A 40 -6.32 -13.92 9.10
CA ASP A 40 -6.95 -15.23 8.93
C ASP A 40 -6.07 -16.26 8.18
N GLY A 41 -4.76 -16.21 8.39
CA GLY A 41 -3.79 -17.09 7.72
C GLY A 41 -3.37 -16.65 6.32
N GLU A 42 -3.92 -15.55 5.81
CA GLU A 42 -3.54 -14.97 4.53
C GLU A 42 -2.71 -13.69 4.71
N SER A 43 -1.61 -13.58 3.96
CA SER A 43 -0.83 -12.35 3.92
C SER A 43 -1.55 -11.30 3.08
N ARG A 44 -1.78 -10.12 3.66
CA ARG A 44 -2.48 -8.99 3.04
C ARG A 44 -1.69 -7.71 3.21
N ILE A 45 -1.76 -6.82 2.23
CA ILE A 45 -1.10 -5.51 2.30
C ILE A 45 -2.10 -4.49 2.85
N ALA A 46 -1.74 -3.87 3.96
CA ALA A 46 -2.48 -2.76 4.56
C ALA A 46 -1.74 -1.44 4.33
N ILE A 47 -2.49 -0.41 3.94
CA ILE A 47 -2.02 0.97 3.90
C ILE A 47 -2.52 1.66 5.16
N LEU A 48 -1.60 2.11 6.01
CA LEU A 48 -1.89 2.69 7.32
C LEU A 48 -1.35 4.12 7.37
N ALA A 49 -2.14 5.06 7.90
CA ALA A 49 -1.69 6.43 8.10
C ALA A 49 -0.68 6.49 9.26
N ASP A 50 0.42 7.22 9.05
CA ASP A 50 1.46 7.41 10.08
C ASP A 50 1.09 8.50 11.10
N LYS A 51 0.18 9.39 10.71
CA LYS A 51 -0.26 10.56 11.47
C LYS A 51 -1.73 10.84 11.21
N ASN A 52 -2.35 11.65 12.05
CA ASN A 52 -3.70 12.13 11.82
C ASN A 52 -3.74 12.94 10.50
N LEU A 53 -4.72 12.64 9.66
CA LEU A 53 -4.92 13.29 8.36
C LEU A 53 -6.20 14.11 8.39
N ALA A 54 -6.15 15.29 7.78
CA ALA A 54 -7.34 16.11 7.60
C ALA A 54 -8.23 15.53 6.48
N PRO A 55 -9.55 15.76 6.51
CA PRO A 55 -10.42 15.41 5.40
C PRO A 55 -9.93 16.04 4.09
N GLY A 56 -9.88 15.25 3.02
CA GLY A 56 -9.42 15.69 1.71
C GLY A 56 -7.90 15.65 1.49
N THR A 57 -7.10 15.27 2.50
CA THR A 57 -5.66 15.02 2.29
C THR A 57 -5.45 13.84 1.34
N GLU A 58 -4.59 14.04 0.33
CA GLU A 58 -4.20 12.97 -0.59
C GLU A 58 -3.41 11.89 0.16
N ILE A 59 -3.76 10.63 -0.08
CA ILE A 59 -3.05 9.48 0.48
C ILE A 59 -1.88 9.13 -0.43
N THR A 60 -0.66 9.28 0.09
CA THR A 60 0.57 8.88 -0.57
C THR A 60 1.33 7.86 0.27
N TYR A 61 2.05 6.94 -0.40
CA TYR A 61 2.92 5.96 0.25
C TYR A 61 4.23 5.80 -0.51
N ASP A 62 5.27 5.38 0.18
CA ASP A 62 6.57 5.12 -0.43
C ASP A 62 6.53 3.79 -1.21
N TYR A 63 6.84 3.83 -2.51
CA TYR A 63 6.78 2.68 -3.40
C TYR A 63 8.00 1.77 -3.23
N ARG A 64 9.07 2.25 -2.56
CA ARG A 64 10.30 1.51 -2.22
C ARG A 64 10.79 0.63 -3.36
N TYR A 65 11.02 1.24 -4.51
CA TYR A 65 11.74 0.59 -5.60
C TYR A 65 13.19 0.32 -5.22
#